data_AF-A0A099RXH6-F1
#
_entry.id   AF-A0A099RXH6-F1
#
_cell.length_a   1.000
_cell.length_b   1.000
_cell.length_c   1.000
_cell.angle_alpha   90.00
_cell.angle_beta   90.00
_cell.angle_gamma   90.00
#
_symmetry.space_group_name_H-M   'P 1'
#
loop_
_entity.id
_entity.type
_entity.pdbx_description
1 polymer ?
#
loop_
_entity_poly.entity_id
_entity_poly.type
_entity_poly.pdbx_seq_one_letter_code
_entity_poly.pdbx_strand_id
1 'polypeptide(L)'
;MKIKEYLKPVSLQEAYNLVKNEQAVVIGGGAFIRLGDREIQKALDLSNLNLSFIEEKGDEIEVGAMTTLREIECSKILKTAFDGMLSDAVSEIVGVQIRNIATIGGSICGRYGFSDVITPLMVLDTYLEFYNLGRVPLEDFLESKSKIDDILVKIVIKKDGKRGKFLSIRNTTIDFSILNVAVSKKDNEFKIAVGARPLMAKLSIEAMEFISKVELSEENAKKAGELAAKHLSFGGDLRASAIYRKELCKALVKRGIMGVI
;
A
#
# COMPACT_ATOMS: atom_id res chain seq x y z
N MET A 1 20.06 -4.80 -13.73
CA MET A 1 18.91 -5.51 -14.38
C MET A 1 19.21 -5.75 -15.85
N LYS A 2 19.02 -6.98 -16.33
CA LYS A 2 19.13 -7.36 -17.76
C LYS A 2 17.82 -8.03 -18.20
N ILE A 3 17.20 -7.53 -19.26
CA ILE A 3 15.99 -8.10 -19.86
C ILE A 3 16.41 -8.72 -21.20
N LYS A 4 16.09 -10.00 -21.43
CA LYS A 4 16.40 -10.65 -22.72
C LYS A 4 15.32 -10.39 -23.76
N GLU A 5 14.06 -10.48 -23.35
CA GLU A 5 12.91 -10.30 -24.22
C GLU A 5 11.88 -9.42 -23.53
N TYR A 6 11.26 -8.52 -24.30
CA TYR A 6 10.25 -7.58 -23.82
C TYR A 6 8.98 -7.74 -24.65
N LEU A 7 7.87 -7.98 -23.97
CA LEU A 7 6.59 -8.38 -24.54
C LEU A 7 5.50 -7.39 -24.13
N LYS A 8 4.63 -7.05 -25.07
CA LYS A 8 3.46 -6.19 -24.86
C LYS A 8 2.20 -6.92 -25.33
N PRO A 9 1.54 -7.69 -24.45
CA PRO A 9 0.37 -8.47 -24.83
C PRO A 9 -0.78 -7.54 -25.20
N VAL A 10 -1.66 -8.01 -26.07
CA VAL A 10 -2.84 -7.26 -26.52
C VAL A 10 -4.12 -7.70 -25.81
N SER A 11 -4.04 -8.71 -24.94
CA SER A 11 -5.16 -9.16 -24.11
C SER A 11 -4.71 -9.68 -22.74
N LEU A 12 -5.64 -9.68 -21.76
CA LEU A 12 -5.41 -10.29 -20.45
C LEU A 12 -5.14 -11.80 -20.54
N GLN A 13 -5.82 -12.50 -21.46
CA GLN A 13 -5.62 -13.93 -21.69
C GLN A 13 -4.20 -14.25 -22.15
N GLU A 14 -3.67 -13.46 -23.09
CA GLU A 14 -2.29 -13.58 -23.55
C GLU A 14 -1.30 -13.28 -22.41
N ALA A 15 -1.52 -12.18 -21.68
CA ALA A 15 -0.70 -11.80 -20.53
C ALA A 15 -0.64 -12.92 -19.48
N TYR A 16 -1.79 -13.50 -19.15
CA TYR A 16 -1.90 -14.63 -18.22
C TYR A 16 -1.12 -15.85 -18.70
N ASN A 17 -1.26 -16.23 -19.97
CA ASN A 17 -0.55 -17.38 -20.54
C ASN A 17 0.98 -17.20 -20.47
N LEU A 18 1.47 -15.98 -20.76
CA LEU A 18 2.89 -15.65 -20.67
C LEU A 18 3.43 -15.74 -19.24
N VAL A 19 2.67 -15.27 -18.24
CA VAL A 19 3.05 -15.38 -16.81
C VAL A 19 3.05 -16.84 -16.36
N LYS A 20 1.98 -17.58 -16.66
CA LYS A 20 1.76 -18.94 -16.15
C LYS A 20 2.66 -19.98 -16.79
N ASN A 21 2.79 -19.94 -18.12
CA ASN A 21 3.46 -21.01 -18.87
C ASN A 21 4.92 -20.67 -19.19
N GLU A 22 5.24 -19.38 -19.34
CA GLU A 22 6.55 -18.93 -19.81
C GLU A 22 7.34 -18.18 -18.74
N GLN A 23 6.82 -18.15 -17.51
CA GLN A 23 7.43 -17.50 -16.34
C GLN A 23 7.79 -16.03 -16.61
N ALA A 24 7.03 -15.35 -17.48
CA ALA A 24 7.22 -13.94 -17.75
C ALA A 24 7.02 -13.11 -16.46
N VAL A 25 7.82 -12.07 -16.30
CA VAL A 25 7.73 -11.16 -15.16
C VAL A 25 7.00 -9.90 -15.58
N VAL A 26 5.86 -9.65 -14.94
CA VAL A 26 5.11 -8.40 -15.12
C VAL A 26 5.97 -7.22 -14.69
N ILE A 27 6.10 -6.25 -15.59
CA ILE A 27 6.67 -4.94 -15.32
C ILE A 27 5.52 -3.95 -15.36
N GLY A 28 5.14 -3.45 -14.19
CA GLY A 28 4.27 -2.27 -14.09
C GLY A 28 5.06 -1.03 -14.51
N GLY A 29 5.31 -0.14 -13.55
CA GLY A 29 6.14 1.05 -13.77
C GLY A 29 7.65 0.85 -13.91
N GLY A 30 8.16 -0.32 -13.52
CA GLY A 30 9.61 -0.59 -13.45
C GLY A 30 10.41 0.23 -12.42
N ALA A 31 9.78 1.16 -11.69
CA ALA A 31 10.43 2.14 -10.82
C ALA A 31 11.40 1.52 -9.79
N PHE A 32 10.97 0.43 -9.14
CA PHE A 32 11.74 -0.22 -8.06
C PHE A 32 12.35 -1.57 -8.46
N ILE A 33 12.09 -2.04 -9.69
CA ILE A 33 12.66 -3.32 -10.18
C ILE A 33 14.18 -3.21 -10.35
N ARG A 34 14.71 -1.99 -10.55
CA ARG A 34 16.14 -1.71 -10.63
C ARG A 34 16.87 -1.68 -9.29
N LEU A 35 16.18 -1.84 -8.16
CA LEU A 35 16.84 -1.91 -6.84
C LEU A 35 17.63 -3.20 -6.61
N GLY A 36 17.69 -4.11 -7.60
CA GLY A 36 18.54 -5.30 -7.54
C GLY A 36 19.06 -5.74 -8.91
N ASP A 37 20.06 -6.63 -8.86
CA ASP A 37 20.60 -7.29 -10.04
C ASP A 37 19.79 -8.53 -10.38
N ARG A 38 18.76 -8.32 -11.20
CA ARG A 38 17.92 -9.39 -11.74
C ARG A 38 18.16 -9.57 -13.24
N GLU A 39 18.24 -10.83 -13.65
CA GLU A 39 18.12 -11.23 -15.05
C GLU A 39 16.68 -11.70 -15.29
N ILE A 40 15.96 -11.01 -16.16
CA ILE A 40 14.58 -11.31 -16.54
C ILE A 40 14.60 -11.88 -17.95
N GLN A 41 14.15 -13.13 -18.11
CA GLN A 41 14.08 -13.76 -19.44
C GLN A 41 13.04 -13.05 -20.30
N LYS A 42 11.80 -12.93 -19.80
CA LYS A 42 10.68 -12.26 -20.47
C LYS A 42 10.06 -11.21 -19.55
N ALA A 43 10.13 -9.96 -19.97
CA ALA A 43 9.48 -8.83 -19.32
C ALA A 43 8.13 -8.57 -19.98
N LEU A 44 7.08 -8.44 -19.18
CA LEU A 44 5.71 -8.24 -19.68
C LEU A 44 5.19 -6.86 -19.28
N ASP A 45 4.96 -5.99 -20.26
CA ASP A 45 4.41 -4.65 -20.05
C ASP A 45 2.90 -4.63 -20.37
N LEU A 46 2.09 -4.33 -19.36
CA LEU A 46 0.63 -4.35 -19.45
C LEU A 46 0.01 -3.03 -19.95
N SER A 47 0.81 -2.06 -20.41
CA SER A 47 0.33 -0.73 -20.84
C SER A 47 -0.69 -0.77 -21.97
N ASN A 48 -0.71 -1.82 -22.80
CA ASN A 48 -1.69 -1.97 -23.89
C ASN A 48 -3.07 -2.49 -23.40
N LEU A 49 -3.21 -2.85 -22.13
CA LEU A 49 -4.42 -3.51 -21.60
C LEU A 49 -5.42 -2.55 -20.93
N ASN A 50 -5.20 -1.23 -21.02
CA ASN A 50 -6.08 -0.20 -20.45
C ASN A 50 -6.37 -0.38 -18.94
N LEU A 51 -5.37 -0.84 -18.19
CA LEU A 51 -5.47 -1.08 -16.74
C LEU A 51 -5.11 0.16 -15.88
N SER A 52 -5.13 1.37 -16.47
CA SER A 52 -4.99 2.63 -15.73
C SER A 52 -6.32 3.35 -15.71
N PHE A 53 -6.96 3.37 -14.54
CA PHE A 53 -8.23 4.06 -14.29
C PHE A 53 -8.47 4.22 -12.79
N ILE A 54 -9.35 5.15 -12.44
CA ILE A 54 -9.91 5.31 -11.09
C ILE A 54 -11.39 5.59 -11.25
N GLU A 55 -12.22 4.68 -10.76
CA GLU A 55 -13.68 4.75 -10.91
C GLU A 55 -14.37 4.52 -9.57
N GLU A 56 -15.51 5.18 -9.37
CA GLU A 56 -16.40 4.94 -8.25
C GLU A 56 -17.60 4.11 -8.73
N LYS A 57 -17.83 2.97 -8.10
CA LYS A 57 -18.92 2.03 -8.42
C LYS A 57 -19.67 1.67 -7.16
N GLY A 58 -20.76 2.40 -6.89
CA GLY A 58 -21.61 2.15 -5.72
C GLY A 58 -20.86 2.36 -4.40
N ASP A 59 -20.64 1.26 -3.68
CA ASP A 59 -19.91 1.19 -2.41
C ASP A 59 -18.41 0.84 -2.58
N GLU A 60 -17.89 0.87 -3.81
CA GLU A 60 -16.49 0.54 -4.13
C GLU A 60 -15.80 1.66 -4.92
N ILE A 61 -14.51 1.83 -4.67
CA ILE A 61 -13.60 2.57 -5.55
C ILE A 61 -12.69 1.54 -6.21
N GLU A 62 -12.70 1.50 -7.54
CA GLU A 62 -11.85 0.63 -8.34
C GLU A 62 -10.66 1.42 -8.88
N VAL A 63 -9.46 0.90 -8.66
CA VAL A 63 -8.22 1.48 -9.16
C VAL A 63 -7.51 0.44 -10.02
N GLY A 64 -7.33 0.72 -11.30
CA GLY A 64 -6.60 -0.16 -12.21
C GLY A 64 -5.16 -0.42 -11.73
N ALA A 65 -4.66 -1.65 -11.92
CA ALA A 65 -3.35 -2.04 -11.41
C ALA A 65 -2.18 -1.25 -12.03
N MET A 66 -2.38 -0.71 -13.24
CA MET A 66 -1.41 0.13 -13.95
C MET A 66 -1.59 1.63 -13.68
N THR A 67 -2.56 2.02 -12.83
CA THR A 67 -2.71 3.41 -12.40
C THR A 67 -1.45 3.88 -11.66
N THR A 68 -0.90 4.98 -12.13
CA THR A 68 0.33 5.57 -11.58
C THR A 68 0.06 6.22 -10.23
N LEU A 69 1.11 6.33 -9.41
CA LEU A 69 1.01 7.03 -8.13
C LEU A 69 0.68 8.52 -8.32
N ARG A 70 1.05 9.11 -9.46
CA ARG A 70 0.68 10.49 -9.81
C ARG A 70 -0.81 10.64 -10.12
N GLU A 71 -1.38 9.69 -10.85
CA GLU A 71 -2.83 9.68 -11.11
C GLU A 71 -3.62 9.56 -9.80
N ILE A 72 -3.14 8.74 -8.87
CA ILE A 72 -3.70 8.62 -7.51
C ILE A 72 -3.58 9.94 -6.74
N GLU A 73 -2.39 10.55 -6.72
CA GLU A 73 -2.12 11.85 -6.08
C GLU A 73 -3.03 12.97 -6.60
N CYS A 74 -3.42 12.91 -7.88
CA CYS A 74 -4.21 13.96 -8.52
C CYS A 74 -5.71 13.66 -8.59
N SER A 75 -6.12 12.44 -8.24
CA SER A 75 -7.50 11.98 -8.39
C SER A 75 -8.45 12.74 -7.48
N LYS A 76 -9.52 13.32 -8.05
CA LYS A 76 -10.58 13.94 -7.27
C LYS A 76 -11.32 12.92 -6.40
N ILE A 77 -11.56 11.71 -6.93
CA ILE A 77 -12.23 10.62 -6.20
C ILE A 77 -11.45 10.28 -4.94
N LEU A 78 -10.13 10.04 -5.06
CA LEU A 78 -9.30 9.62 -3.93
C LEU A 78 -8.91 10.76 -2.99
N LYS A 79 -8.99 12.02 -3.43
CA LYS A 79 -8.87 13.20 -2.55
C LYS A 79 -10.08 13.41 -1.67
N THR A 80 -11.27 13.04 -2.15
CA THR A 80 -12.50 13.15 -1.37
C THR A 80 -12.74 11.91 -0.52
N ALA A 81 -12.40 10.72 -1.01
CA ALA A 81 -12.54 9.49 -0.26
C ALA A 81 -11.57 9.43 0.93
N PHE A 82 -12.06 8.97 2.09
CA PHE A 82 -11.25 8.73 3.29
C PHE A 82 -10.37 9.92 3.70
N ASP A 83 -10.90 11.15 3.58
CA ASP A 83 -10.19 12.41 3.85
C ASP A 83 -8.87 12.56 3.07
N GLY A 84 -8.79 11.99 1.87
CA GLY A 84 -7.61 12.12 1.01
C GLY A 84 -6.46 11.20 1.38
N MET A 85 -6.64 10.28 2.35
CA MET A 85 -5.56 9.49 2.95
C MET A 85 -4.62 8.81 1.92
N LEU A 86 -5.18 8.18 0.88
CA LEU A 86 -4.36 7.50 -0.13
C LEU A 86 -3.63 8.51 -1.04
N SER A 87 -4.28 9.62 -1.39
CA SER A 87 -3.67 10.71 -2.16
C SER A 87 -2.48 11.32 -1.38
N ASP A 88 -2.68 11.60 -0.09
CA ASP A 88 -1.64 12.14 0.79
C ASP A 88 -0.47 11.17 0.91
N ALA A 89 -0.73 9.89 1.14
CA ALA A 89 0.29 8.86 1.28
C ALA A 89 1.19 8.76 0.05
N VAL A 90 0.60 8.83 -1.16
CA VAL A 90 1.40 8.76 -2.39
C VAL A 90 2.11 10.07 -2.72
N SER A 91 1.61 11.23 -2.31
CA SER A 91 2.18 12.54 -2.64
C SER A 91 3.61 12.75 -2.11
N GLU A 92 3.96 12.04 -1.03
CA GLU A 92 5.27 12.09 -0.38
C GLU A 92 6.27 11.08 -0.97
N ILE A 93 5.84 10.22 -1.88
CA ILE A 93 6.71 9.17 -2.43
C ILE A 93 7.71 9.80 -3.39
N VAL A 94 8.96 9.93 -2.93
CA VAL A 94 10.13 10.37 -3.69
C VAL A 94 9.84 11.69 -4.44
N GLY A 95 9.73 11.66 -5.77
CA GLY A 95 9.45 12.83 -6.58
C GLY A 95 8.43 12.50 -7.67
N VAL A 96 7.87 13.54 -8.28
CA VAL A 96 6.85 13.44 -9.32
C VAL A 96 7.28 12.52 -10.47
N GLN A 97 8.56 12.52 -10.83
CA GLN A 97 9.12 11.67 -11.88
C GLN A 97 8.95 10.18 -11.57
N ILE A 98 9.20 9.77 -10.31
CA ILE A 98 8.97 8.38 -9.88
C ILE A 98 7.48 8.08 -9.83
N ARG A 99 6.65 9.01 -9.34
CA ARG A 99 5.20 8.81 -9.24
C ARG A 99 4.51 8.72 -10.58
N ASN A 100 5.06 9.32 -11.63
CA ASN A 100 4.58 9.20 -13.01
C ASN A 100 4.78 7.82 -13.61
N ILE A 101 5.71 7.02 -13.07
CA ILE A 101 5.99 5.68 -13.61
C ILE A 101 5.55 4.59 -12.63
N ALA A 102 5.77 4.75 -11.33
CA ALA A 102 5.39 3.77 -10.33
C ALA A 102 3.87 3.57 -10.35
N THR A 103 3.43 2.31 -10.34
CA THR A 103 2.01 1.96 -10.35
C THR A 103 1.59 1.40 -8.99
N ILE A 104 0.30 1.50 -8.67
CA ILE A 104 -0.26 0.91 -7.45
C ILE A 104 -0.11 -0.61 -7.44
N GLY A 105 -0.37 -1.28 -8.56
CA GLY A 105 -0.21 -2.73 -8.68
C GLY A 105 1.25 -3.16 -8.52
N GLY A 106 2.20 -2.40 -9.08
CA GLY A 106 3.62 -2.64 -8.87
C GLY A 106 4.06 -2.48 -7.41
N SER A 107 3.50 -1.49 -6.71
CA SER A 107 3.77 -1.26 -5.28
C SER A 107 3.24 -2.39 -4.39
N ILE A 108 2.05 -2.93 -4.70
CA ILE A 108 1.43 -4.02 -3.95
C ILE A 108 2.12 -5.35 -4.24
N CYS A 109 2.26 -5.72 -5.52
CA CYS A 109 2.92 -6.97 -5.92
C CYS A 109 4.40 -7.01 -5.55
N GLY A 110 5.06 -5.85 -5.48
CA GLY A 110 6.44 -5.73 -5.01
C GLY A 110 6.62 -6.05 -3.52
N ARG A 111 5.56 -5.98 -2.70
CA ARG A 111 5.58 -6.34 -1.26
C ARG A 111 6.73 -5.66 -0.49
N TYR A 112 7.03 -4.41 -0.86
CA TYR A 112 8.18 -3.70 -0.32
C TYR A 112 7.96 -3.33 1.15
N GLY A 113 8.93 -3.66 2.01
CA GLY A 113 8.90 -3.31 3.43
C GLY A 113 8.92 -1.80 3.73
N PHE A 114 9.23 -0.98 2.73
CA PHE A 114 9.21 0.49 2.81
C PHE A 114 8.00 1.12 2.11
N SER A 115 7.05 0.32 1.63
CA SER A 115 5.92 0.81 0.83
C SER A 115 5.00 1.73 1.65
N ASP A 116 4.85 2.96 1.18
CA ASP A 116 3.84 3.91 1.68
C ASP A 116 2.45 3.63 1.10
N VAL A 117 2.36 2.86 0.01
CA VAL A 117 1.10 2.52 -0.66
C VAL A 117 0.35 1.43 0.08
N ILE A 118 1.06 0.44 0.62
CA ILE A 118 0.43 -0.71 1.27
C ILE A 118 -0.25 -0.29 2.59
N THR A 119 0.42 0.55 3.39
CA THR A 119 -0.08 0.95 4.72
C THR A 119 -1.50 1.53 4.73
N PRO A 120 -1.86 2.55 3.92
CA PRO A 120 -3.22 3.07 3.89
C PRO A 120 -4.23 2.05 3.36
N LEU A 121 -3.86 1.18 2.41
CA LEU A 121 -4.78 0.17 1.88
C LEU A 121 -5.16 -0.89 2.93
N MET A 122 -4.26 -1.21 3.87
CA MET A 122 -4.53 -2.17 4.94
C MET A 122 -5.64 -1.73 5.89
N VAL A 123 -5.95 -0.42 5.99
CA VAL A 123 -7.00 0.09 6.87
C VAL A 123 -8.32 0.39 6.12
N LEU A 124 -8.38 0.17 4.80
CA LEU A 124 -9.52 0.57 3.96
C LEU A 124 -10.33 -0.59 3.35
N ASP A 125 -10.31 -1.78 3.98
CA ASP A 125 -11.02 -2.97 3.47
C ASP A 125 -10.78 -3.19 1.97
N THR A 126 -9.50 -3.42 1.65
CA THR A 126 -9.02 -3.50 0.27
C THR A 126 -8.99 -4.93 -0.23
N TYR A 127 -9.40 -5.13 -1.47
CA TYR A 127 -9.34 -6.38 -2.21
C TYR A 127 -8.53 -6.21 -3.50
N LEU A 128 -7.96 -7.30 -3.97
CA LEU A 128 -7.21 -7.41 -5.20
C LEU A 128 -7.99 -8.29 -6.17
N GLU A 129 -8.29 -7.77 -7.36
CA GLU A 129 -8.97 -8.54 -8.40
C GLU A 129 -7.93 -9.05 -9.39
N PHE A 130 -7.72 -10.37 -9.40
CA PHE A 130 -6.85 -11.06 -10.34
C PHE A 130 -7.66 -11.62 -11.51
N TYR A 131 -7.03 -11.73 -12.68
CA TYR A 131 -7.71 -12.14 -13.90
C TYR A 131 -8.37 -13.53 -13.81
N ASN A 132 -7.68 -14.53 -13.24
CA ASN A 132 -8.19 -15.89 -13.16
C ASN A 132 -8.45 -16.38 -11.71
N LEU A 133 -7.69 -15.87 -10.73
CA LEU A 133 -7.81 -16.18 -9.31
C LEU A 133 -9.02 -15.44 -8.68
N GLY A 134 -9.51 -14.38 -9.32
CA GLY A 134 -10.62 -13.57 -8.84
C GLY A 134 -10.22 -12.67 -7.68
N ARG A 135 -11.20 -12.36 -6.82
CA ARG A 135 -11.06 -11.41 -5.71
C ARG A 135 -10.36 -12.03 -4.50
N VAL A 136 -9.27 -11.41 -4.07
CA VAL A 136 -8.46 -11.82 -2.90
C VAL A 136 -8.35 -10.65 -1.91
N PRO A 137 -8.58 -10.84 -0.60
CA PRO A 137 -8.31 -9.81 0.39
C PRO A 137 -6.83 -9.36 0.37
N LEU A 138 -6.58 -8.06 0.52
CA LEU A 138 -5.21 -7.55 0.53
C LEU A 138 -4.37 -8.18 1.65
N GLU A 139 -4.96 -8.38 2.83
CA GLU A 139 -4.27 -8.99 3.98
C GLU A 139 -3.78 -10.40 3.65
N ASP A 140 -4.67 -11.27 3.14
CA ASP A 140 -4.33 -12.63 2.70
C ASP A 140 -3.24 -12.64 1.63
N PHE A 141 -3.30 -11.70 0.68
CA PHE A 141 -2.26 -11.56 -0.34
C PHE A 141 -0.90 -11.20 0.24
N LEU A 142 -0.85 -10.32 1.25
CA LEU A 142 0.40 -9.89 1.87
C LEU A 142 0.98 -10.97 2.80
N GLU A 143 0.14 -11.76 3.46
CA GLU A 143 0.57 -12.87 4.31
C GLU A 143 1.04 -14.08 3.50
N SER A 144 0.44 -14.31 2.32
CA SER A 144 0.84 -15.38 1.42
C SER A 144 2.27 -15.21 0.92
N LYS A 145 3.16 -16.15 1.26
CA LYS A 145 4.53 -16.20 0.71
C LYS A 145 4.57 -16.78 -0.71
N SER A 146 3.46 -17.30 -1.21
CA SER A 146 3.39 -17.94 -2.51
C SER A 146 3.48 -16.92 -3.63
N LYS A 147 4.21 -17.29 -4.68
CA LYS A 147 4.15 -16.58 -5.96
C LYS A 147 2.73 -16.77 -6.53
N ILE A 148 2.14 -15.68 -7.00
CA ILE A 148 0.88 -15.72 -7.74
C ILE A 148 1.22 -15.60 -9.22
N ASP A 149 0.99 -16.68 -9.97
CA ASP A 149 1.15 -16.72 -11.42
C ASP A 149 -0.15 -16.27 -12.11
N ASP A 150 -0.54 -15.02 -11.86
CA ASP A 150 -1.73 -14.38 -12.40
C ASP A 150 -1.51 -12.86 -12.61
N ILE A 151 -2.44 -12.21 -13.28
CA ILE A 151 -2.42 -10.78 -13.57
C ILE A 151 -3.31 -10.04 -12.58
N LEU A 152 -2.73 -9.16 -11.77
CA LEU A 152 -3.50 -8.19 -10.98
C LEU A 152 -4.14 -7.19 -11.94
N VAL A 153 -5.48 -7.16 -11.98
CA VAL A 153 -6.25 -6.29 -12.88
C VAL A 153 -6.54 -4.95 -12.22
N LYS A 154 -7.03 -5.00 -10.97
CA LYS A 154 -7.43 -3.81 -10.21
C LYS A 154 -7.37 -4.03 -8.70
N ILE A 155 -7.34 -2.92 -7.99
CA ILE A 155 -7.50 -2.80 -6.55
C ILE A 155 -8.92 -2.30 -6.31
N VAL A 156 -9.62 -2.90 -5.38
CA VAL A 156 -10.98 -2.55 -4.99
C VAL A 156 -10.97 -2.11 -3.54
N ILE A 157 -11.41 -0.89 -3.27
CA ILE A 157 -11.43 -0.29 -1.93
C ILE A 157 -12.89 -0.06 -1.54
N LYS A 158 -13.34 -0.64 -0.42
CA LYS A 158 -14.71 -0.43 0.07
C LYS A 158 -14.89 0.99 0.58
N LYS A 159 -15.86 1.70 0.02
CA LYS A 159 -16.23 3.07 0.37
C LYS A 159 -17.44 3.04 1.29
N ASP A 160 -17.18 2.88 2.57
CA ASP A 160 -18.21 2.69 3.59
C ASP A 160 -18.31 3.85 4.59
N GLY A 161 -17.81 5.03 4.21
CA GLY A 161 -17.87 6.25 5.02
C GLY A 161 -16.76 6.37 6.07
N LYS A 162 -15.77 5.47 6.06
CA LYS A 162 -14.57 5.62 6.90
C LYS A 162 -13.87 6.95 6.64
N ARG A 163 -13.41 7.56 7.71
CA ARG A 163 -12.41 8.64 7.69
C ARG A 163 -11.02 8.03 7.75
N GLY A 164 -10.02 8.71 7.19
CA GLY A 164 -8.67 8.18 7.06
C GLY A 164 -7.61 9.23 7.37
N LYS A 165 -6.52 8.80 8.01
CA LYS A 165 -5.33 9.63 8.20
C LYS A 165 -4.07 8.82 7.96
N PHE A 166 -3.22 9.32 7.07
CA PHE A 166 -1.86 8.83 6.88
C PHE A 166 -0.86 9.82 7.48
N LEU A 167 0.17 9.29 8.12
CA LEU A 167 1.28 10.06 8.66
C LEU A 167 2.59 9.31 8.36
N SER A 168 3.62 10.05 7.97
CA SER A 168 4.95 9.49 7.77
C SER A 168 6.02 10.39 8.38
N ILE A 169 7.16 9.78 8.73
CA ILE A 169 8.38 10.49 9.13
C ILE A 169 9.50 10.03 8.20
N ARG A 170 10.28 10.99 7.69
CA ARG A 170 11.39 10.81 6.74
C ARG A 170 12.57 11.68 7.18
N ASN A 171 13.78 11.35 6.72
CA ASN A 171 14.94 12.22 6.92
C ASN A 171 14.87 13.46 6.03
N THR A 172 14.47 13.27 4.76
CA THR A 172 14.23 14.34 3.79
C THR A 172 12.95 14.07 2.98
N THR A 173 12.48 15.07 2.24
CA THR A 173 11.20 15.00 1.49
C THR A 173 11.15 13.91 0.43
N ILE A 174 12.30 13.46 -0.09
CA ILE A 174 12.38 12.45 -1.15
C ILE A 174 12.81 11.06 -0.63
N ASP A 175 13.08 10.92 0.68
CA ASP A 175 13.52 9.66 1.28
C ASP A 175 12.37 8.68 1.49
N PHE A 176 12.71 7.40 1.60
CA PHE A 176 11.79 6.41 2.15
C PHE A 176 11.46 6.72 3.62
N SER A 177 10.24 6.41 4.04
CA SER A 177 9.82 6.59 5.42
C SER A 177 10.69 5.82 6.41
N ILE A 178 11.05 6.50 7.48
CA ILE A 178 11.54 5.90 8.73
C ILE A 178 10.39 5.15 9.41
N LEU A 179 9.18 5.67 9.34
CA LEU A 179 7.98 4.97 9.77
C LEU A 179 6.79 5.64 9.10
N ASN A 180 5.78 4.85 8.75
CA ASN A 180 4.49 5.36 8.34
C ASN A 180 3.37 4.69 9.12
N VAL A 181 2.28 5.42 9.32
CA VAL A 181 1.08 4.97 10.05
C VAL A 181 -0.12 5.40 9.24
N ALA A 182 -1.06 4.46 9.05
CA ALA A 182 -2.39 4.76 8.57
C ALA A 182 -3.41 4.41 9.65
N VAL A 183 -4.38 5.28 9.85
CA VAL A 183 -5.52 5.05 10.73
C VAL A 183 -6.79 5.33 9.96
N SER A 184 -7.77 4.44 10.07
CA SER A 184 -9.13 4.71 9.62
C SER A 184 -10.11 4.59 10.77
N LYS A 185 -11.23 5.32 10.71
CA LYS A 185 -12.32 5.26 11.68
C LYS A 185 -13.66 5.25 10.98
N LYS A 186 -14.55 4.35 11.41
CA LYS A 186 -15.99 4.41 11.12
C LYS A 186 -16.73 4.17 12.42
N ASP A 187 -17.62 5.09 12.77
CA ASP A 187 -18.28 5.09 14.06
C ASP A 187 -17.24 5.01 15.20
N ASN A 188 -17.24 3.94 15.99
CA ASN A 188 -16.25 3.67 17.03
C ASN A 188 -15.20 2.63 16.65
N GLU A 189 -15.23 2.10 15.42
CA GLU A 189 -14.29 1.09 14.94
C GLU A 189 -13.07 1.75 14.31
N PHE A 190 -11.88 1.43 14.84
CA PHE A 190 -10.60 1.89 14.32
C PHE A 190 -9.83 0.76 13.66
N LYS A 191 -9.23 1.04 12.49
CA LYS A 191 -8.14 0.23 11.94
C LYS A 191 -6.83 1.01 11.96
N ILE A 192 -5.74 0.34 12.35
CA ILE A 192 -4.42 0.97 12.53
C ILE A 192 -3.36 0.10 11.87
N ALA A 193 -2.72 0.59 10.81
CA ALA A 193 -1.58 -0.08 10.18
C ALA A 193 -0.29 0.70 10.42
N VAL A 194 0.81 -0.01 10.63
CA VAL A 194 2.16 0.58 10.74
C VAL A 194 3.08 -0.09 9.74
N GLY A 195 3.62 0.70 8.82
CA GLY A 195 4.55 0.26 7.78
C GLY A 195 5.91 0.93 7.89
N ALA A 196 6.78 0.65 6.92
CA ALA A 196 8.19 1.05 6.95
C ALA A 196 8.88 0.62 8.27
N ARG A 197 8.68 -0.65 8.68
CA ARG A 197 9.23 -1.22 9.93
C ARG A 197 10.51 -2.04 9.74
N PRO A 198 11.40 -1.59 8.85
CA PRO A 198 11.98 -2.35 7.71
C PRO A 198 11.31 -3.72 7.39
N LEU A 199 10.00 -3.77 7.50
CA LEU A 199 9.15 -4.93 7.28
C LEU A 199 7.86 -4.41 6.64
N MET A 200 7.15 -5.27 5.92
CA MET A 200 5.84 -4.92 5.38
C MET A 200 4.92 -4.35 6.44
N ALA A 201 3.99 -3.49 6.01
CA ALA A 201 2.99 -2.94 6.89
C ALA A 201 2.19 -4.07 7.58
N LYS A 202 1.80 -3.82 8.84
CA LYS A 202 1.01 -4.77 9.63
C LYS A 202 -0.05 -4.02 10.43
N LEU A 203 -1.21 -4.65 10.56
CA LEU A 203 -2.26 -4.22 11.46
C LEU A 203 -1.82 -4.37 12.92
N SER A 204 -2.01 -3.31 13.71
CA SER A 204 -1.82 -3.28 15.16
C SER A 204 -3.08 -3.74 15.92
N ILE A 205 -3.37 -5.04 15.91
CA ILE A 205 -4.63 -5.63 16.39
C ILE A 205 -4.97 -5.19 17.82
N GLU A 206 -4.04 -5.31 18.75
CA GLU A 206 -4.27 -5.00 20.17
C GLU A 206 -4.57 -3.51 20.40
N ALA A 207 -3.97 -2.63 19.60
CA ALA A 207 -4.26 -1.20 19.67
C ALA A 207 -5.66 -0.87 19.11
N MET A 208 -6.05 -1.52 18.02
CA MET A 208 -7.38 -1.36 17.40
C MET A 208 -8.49 -1.84 18.33
N GLU A 209 -8.35 -3.04 18.88
CA GLU A 209 -9.33 -3.61 19.82
C GLU A 209 -9.48 -2.76 21.07
N PHE A 210 -8.37 -2.23 21.59
CA PHE A 210 -8.39 -1.36 22.76
C PHE A 210 -9.10 -0.04 22.46
N ILE A 211 -8.65 0.70 21.43
CA ILE A 211 -9.18 2.04 21.16
C ILE A 211 -10.64 2.02 20.72
N SER A 212 -11.09 0.95 20.07
CA SER A 212 -12.49 0.80 19.62
C SER A 212 -13.48 0.48 20.75
N LYS A 213 -12.97 0.14 21.95
CA LYS A 213 -13.79 -0.23 23.12
C LYS A 213 -13.80 0.82 24.23
N VAL A 214 -13.06 1.90 24.07
CA VAL A 214 -12.92 2.97 25.08
C VAL A 214 -13.38 4.30 24.52
N GLU A 215 -13.71 5.24 25.40
CA GLU A 215 -13.98 6.61 24.99
C GLU A 215 -12.71 7.25 24.41
N LEU A 216 -12.88 7.97 23.31
CA LEU A 216 -11.77 8.61 22.63
C LEU A 216 -11.23 9.78 23.46
N SER A 217 -9.97 9.66 23.89
CA SER A 217 -9.25 10.70 24.62
C SER A 217 -7.77 10.66 24.24
N GLU A 218 -7.04 11.76 24.51
CA GLU A 218 -5.60 11.79 24.29
C GLU A 218 -4.84 10.70 25.06
N GLU A 219 -5.29 10.36 26.27
CA GLU A 219 -4.66 9.35 27.10
C GLU A 219 -4.91 7.94 26.54
N ASN A 220 -6.13 7.65 26.08
CA ASN A 220 -6.43 6.39 25.43
C ASN A 220 -5.73 6.26 24.07
N ALA A 221 -5.63 7.33 23.28
CA ALA A 221 -4.87 7.34 22.03
C ALA A 221 -3.37 7.12 22.27
N LYS A 222 -2.80 7.68 23.35
CA LYS A 222 -1.43 7.42 23.78
C LYS A 222 -1.22 5.96 24.15
N LYS A 223 -2.12 5.39 24.96
CA LYS A 223 -2.07 3.96 25.36
C LYS A 223 -2.21 3.02 24.16
N ALA A 224 -3.05 3.34 23.19
CA ALA A 224 -3.13 2.62 21.92
C ALA A 224 -1.78 2.65 21.16
N GLY A 225 -1.11 3.80 21.11
CA GLY A 225 0.24 3.89 20.55
C GLY A 225 1.29 3.05 21.28
N GLU A 226 1.21 2.96 22.62
CA GLU A 226 2.07 2.08 23.41
C GLU A 226 1.81 0.59 23.12
N LEU A 227 0.55 0.19 22.98
CA LEU A 227 0.17 -1.17 22.58
C LEU A 227 0.72 -1.50 21.18
N ALA A 228 0.56 -0.59 20.21
CA ALA A 228 1.10 -0.78 18.86
C ALA A 228 2.62 -0.97 18.88
N ALA A 229 3.34 -0.11 19.62
CA ALA A 229 4.78 -0.20 19.76
C ALA A 229 5.26 -1.46 20.51
N LYS A 230 4.42 -2.03 21.40
CA LYS A 230 4.72 -3.25 22.16
C LYS A 230 4.55 -4.52 21.34
N HIS A 231 3.46 -4.61 20.57
CA HIS A 231 3.03 -5.84 19.89
C HIS A 231 3.55 -5.95 18.45
N LEU A 232 3.95 -4.84 17.82
CA LEU A 232 4.62 -4.87 16.53
C LEU A 232 6.13 -5.05 16.65
N SER A 233 6.71 -5.72 15.66
CA SER A 233 8.17 -5.83 15.51
C SER A 233 8.75 -4.63 14.75
N PHE A 234 9.94 -4.19 15.13
CA PHE A 234 10.66 -3.09 14.48
C PHE A 234 12.11 -3.50 14.25
N GLY A 235 12.61 -3.32 13.03
CA GLY A 235 14.04 -3.46 12.73
C GLY A 235 14.75 -2.11 12.66
N GLY A 236 16.07 -2.16 12.70
CA GLY A 236 16.95 -1.02 12.41
C GLY A 236 17.58 -1.15 11.03
N ASP A 237 17.90 -0.02 10.41
CA ASP A 237 18.67 0.06 9.17
C ASP A 237 19.50 1.36 9.15
N LEU A 238 20.11 1.69 8.01
CA LEU A 238 20.90 2.91 7.82
C LEU A 238 20.11 4.22 8.03
N ARG A 239 18.77 4.18 8.04
CA ARG A 239 17.91 5.37 8.19
C ARG A 239 17.57 5.64 9.65
N ALA A 240 17.37 4.58 10.44
CA ALA A 240 16.95 4.68 11.83
C ALA A 240 17.13 3.37 12.60
N SER A 241 17.35 3.49 13.92
CA SER A 241 17.35 2.34 14.83
C SER A 241 15.94 1.80 15.09
N ALA A 242 15.85 0.53 15.48
CA ALA A 242 14.59 -0.09 15.90
C ALA A 242 13.96 0.64 17.10
N ILE A 243 14.79 1.11 18.04
CA ILE A 243 14.36 1.86 19.23
C ILE A 243 13.68 3.17 18.82
N TYR A 244 14.30 3.92 17.89
CA TYR A 244 13.72 5.17 17.41
C TYR A 244 12.38 4.95 16.70
N ARG A 245 12.28 3.93 15.84
CA ARG A 245 11.01 3.58 15.18
C ARG A 245 9.93 3.19 16.19
N LYS A 246 10.29 2.49 17.27
CA LYS A 246 9.35 2.11 18.34
C LYS A 246 8.81 3.35 19.08
N GLU A 247 9.64 4.35 19.36
CA GLU A 247 9.17 5.61 19.95
C GLU A 247 8.32 6.43 18.97
N LEU A 248 8.71 6.48 17.69
CA LEU A 248 7.91 7.13 16.64
C LEU A 248 6.53 6.48 16.51
N CYS A 249 6.44 5.14 16.59
CA CYS A 249 5.16 4.42 16.51
C CYS A 249 4.16 4.96 17.53
N LYS A 250 4.57 5.13 18.80
CA LYS A 250 3.68 5.64 19.86
C LYS A 250 3.12 7.01 19.50
N ALA A 251 3.99 7.92 19.08
CA ALA A 251 3.62 9.29 18.74
C ALA A 251 2.73 9.37 17.49
N LEU A 252 3.07 8.61 16.44
CA LEU A 252 2.33 8.64 15.17
C LEU A 252 0.98 7.96 15.28
N VAL A 253 0.85 6.85 16.00
CA VAL A 253 -0.44 6.19 16.25
C VAL A 253 -1.36 7.12 17.04
N LYS A 254 -0.86 7.77 18.12
CA LYS A 254 -1.63 8.80 18.84
C LYS A 254 -2.13 9.89 17.89
N ARG A 255 -1.23 10.47 17.10
CA ARG A 255 -1.57 11.55 16.15
C ARG A 255 -2.56 11.09 15.07
N GLY A 256 -2.42 9.87 14.57
CA GLY A 256 -3.31 9.28 13.57
C GLY A 256 -4.73 9.10 14.11
N ILE A 257 -4.87 8.54 15.32
CA ILE A 257 -6.15 8.39 16.03
C ILE A 257 -6.80 9.76 16.24
N MET A 258 -6.06 10.75 16.71
CA MET A 258 -6.57 12.11 16.92
C MET A 258 -6.87 12.87 15.61
N GLY A 259 -6.38 12.38 14.47
CA GLY A 259 -6.58 12.99 13.16
C GLY A 259 -7.83 12.51 12.41
N VAL A 260 -8.51 11.48 12.93
CA VAL A 260 -9.74 10.91 12.35
C VAL A 260 -10.99 11.16 13.21
N ILE A 261 -10.93 12.16 14.09
CA ILE A 261 -12.04 12.62 14.94
C ILE A 261 -12.97 13.51 14.14
#